data_AF-A0A6G1JFS8-F1
#
_entry.id   AF-A0A6G1JFS8-F1
#
_cell.length_a   1.000
_cell.length_b   1.000
_cell.length_c   1.000
_cell.angle_alpha   90.00
_cell.angle_beta   90.00
_cell.angle_gamma   90.00
#
_symmetry.space_group_name_H-M   'P 1'
#
loop_
_entity.id
_entity.type
_entity.pdbx_description
1 polymer ?
#
loop_
_entity_poly.entity_id
_entity_poly.type
_entity_poly.pdbx_seq_one_letter_code
_entity_poly.pdbx_strand_id
1 'polypeptide(L)'
;LPTPATPVSGEALTSLLDMIKHVPDDEASSQHKERLQQKVSKAAQTFLARNALLHSQNRFLTKINDESKARRAAKSTILGKAKVMTWEDLEKARAEHAVKEAAKAEKKARKTARETKKIAKGIVQAGDSTEGRGKRGRKRTAAMAGTDPSEPMAKVARINEGQGEKNAVVTEP
;
A
#
# COMPACT_ATOMS: atom_id res chain seq x y z
N LEU A 1 -17.80 41.04 44.96
CA LEU A 1 -17.39 39.65 45.27
C LEU A 1 -16.32 39.20 44.27
N PRO A 2 -15.24 38.51 44.72
CA PRO A 2 -14.19 38.04 43.82
C PRO A 2 -14.73 36.95 42.88
N THR A 3 -14.35 37.03 41.59
CA THR A 3 -14.73 36.02 40.60
C THR A 3 -13.79 34.82 40.73
N PRO A 4 -14.30 33.58 40.86
CA PRO A 4 -13.48 32.38 40.90
C PRO A 4 -12.77 32.13 39.56
N ALA A 5 -11.69 31.35 39.62
CA ALA A 5 -11.02 30.82 38.43
C ALA A 5 -11.95 29.90 37.63
N THR A 6 -11.66 29.70 36.34
CA THR A 6 -12.43 28.76 35.51
C THR A 6 -12.28 27.34 36.06
N PRO A 7 -13.38 26.62 36.35
CA PRO A 7 -13.31 25.31 36.95
C PRO A 7 -12.76 24.28 35.95
N VAL A 8 -11.93 23.38 36.46
CA VAL A 8 -11.31 22.28 35.68
C VAL A 8 -11.81 20.92 36.16
N SER A 9 -12.27 20.82 37.41
CA SER A 9 -12.86 19.62 38.01
C SER A 9 -14.39 19.72 38.09
N GLY A 10 -15.06 18.58 38.24
CA GLY A 10 -16.51 18.51 38.44
C GLY A 10 -16.95 19.20 39.73
N GLU A 11 -16.24 18.99 40.84
CA GLU A 11 -16.53 19.61 42.14
C GLU A 11 -16.43 21.16 42.10
N ALA A 12 -15.43 21.69 41.38
CA ALA A 12 -15.30 23.13 41.20
C ALA A 12 -16.43 23.69 40.32
N LEU A 13 -16.91 22.92 39.35
CA LEU A 13 -18.06 23.29 38.52
C LEU A 13 -19.35 23.29 39.34
N THR A 14 -19.57 22.28 40.19
CA THR A 14 -20.76 22.23 41.07
C THR A 14 -20.75 23.39 42.06
N SER A 15 -19.60 23.68 42.68
CA SER A 15 -19.46 24.86 43.56
C SER A 15 -19.77 26.17 42.84
N LEU A 16 -19.29 26.33 41.60
CA LEU A 16 -19.60 27.50 40.77
C LEU A 16 -21.10 27.62 40.45
N LEU A 17 -21.75 26.49 40.14
CA LEU A 17 -23.19 26.46 39.88
C LEU A 17 -24.00 26.80 41.12
N ASP A 18 -23.59 26.30 42.30
CA ASP A 18 -24.25 26.64 43.56
C ASP A 18 -24.08 28.11 43.91
N MET A 19 -22.90 28.70 43.66
CA MET A 19 -22.73 30.15 43.78
C MET A 19 -23.71 30.92 42.89
N ILE A 20 -23.86 30.55 41.61
CA ILE A 20 -24.79 31.22 40.69
C ILE A 20 -26.24 31.15 41.19
N LYS A 21 -26.66 30.04 41.81
CA LYS A 21 -28.01 29.89 42.38
C LYS A 21 -28.27 30.84 43.55
N HIS A 22 -27.22 31.21 44.30
CA HIS A 22 -27.33 32.06 45.48
C HIS A 22 -27.03 33.54 45.20
N VAL A 23 -26.71 33.93 43.95
CA VAL A 23 -26.58 35.35 43.58
C VAL A 23 -27.99 35.97 43.44
N PRO A 24 -28.29 37.09 44.14
CA PRO A 24 -29.57 37.80 44.00
C PRO A 24 -29.80 38.27 42.55
N ASP A 25 -31.06 38.38 42.14
CA ASP A 25 -31.46 38.89 40.82
C ASP A 25 -31.70 40.41 40.85
N ASP A 26 -30.67 41.15 41.26
CA ASP A 26 -30.68 42.62 41.31
C ASP A 26 -29.82 43.21 40.19
N GLU A 27 -30.13 44.43 39.75
CA GLU A 27 -29.33 45.15 38.73
C GLU A 27 -27.86 45.29 39.16
N ALA A 28 -27.59 45.42 40.46
CA ALA A 28 -26.25 45.53 41.02
C ALA A 28 -25.43 44.22 40.95
N SER A 29 -26.08 43.06 40.92
CA SER A 29 -25.43 41.73 40.87
C SER A 29 -25.40 41.13 39.46
N SER A 30 -26.11 41.72 38.50
CA SER A 30 -26.19 41.30 37.10
C SER A 30 -24.82 41.00 36.47
N GLN A 31 -23.88 41.96 36.55
CA GLN A 31 -22.53 41.82 36.01
C GLN A 31 -21.75 40.68 36.67
N HIS A 32 -21.94 40.47 37.98
CA HIS A 32 -21.27 39.39 38.69
C HIS A 32 -21.81 38.03 38.24
N LYS A 33 -23.14 37.90 38.12
CA LYS A 33 -23.80 36.69 37.63
C LYS A 33 -23.37 36.36 36.20
N GLU A 34 -23.30 37.36 35.32
CA GLU A 34 -22.82 37.20 33.95
C GLU A 34 -21.38 36.67 33.90
N ARG A 35 -20.48 37.24 34.72
CA ARG A 35 -19.09 36.76 34.81
C ARG A 35 -19.02 35.30 35.25
N LEU A 36 -19.85 34.87 36.22
CA LEU A 36 -19.89 33.48 36.66
C LEU A 36 -20.41 32.55 35.54
N GLN A 37 -21.46 32.96 34.81
CA GLN A 37 -21.98 32.22 33.67
C GLN A 37 -20.93 32.08 32.55
N GLN A 38 -20.19 33.16 32.23
CA GLN A 38 -19.09 33.10 31.28
C GLN A 38 -18.02 32.08 31.69
N LYS A 39 -17.73 31.92 32.99
CA LYS A 39 -16.80 30.88 33.48
C LYS A 39 -17.35 29.47 33.27
N VAL A 40 -18.64 29.25 33.51
CA VAL A 40 -19.31 27.96 33.22
C VAL A 40 -19.21 27.64 31.73
N SER A 41 -19.55 28.59 30.86
CA SER A 41 -19.46 28.41 29.41
C SER A 41 -18.04 28.09 28.95
N LYS A 42 -17.03 28.79 29.48
CA LYS A 42 -15.61 28.52 29.17
C LYS A 42 -15.18 27.13 29.67
N ALA A 43 -15.64 26.71 30.84
CA ALA A 43 -15.36 25.36 31.35
C ALA A 43 -16.01 24.30 30.46
N ALA A 44 -17.27 24.49 30.05
CA ALA A 44 -17.96 23.59 29.13
C ALA A 44 -17.24 23.48 27.78
N GLN A 45 -16.84 24.61 27.18
CA GLN A 45 -16.10 24.63 25.92
C GLN A 45 -14.77 23.85 26.03
N THR A 46 -14.01 24.09 27.08
CA THR A 46 -12.72 23.39 27.27
C THR A 46 -12.93 21.90 27.54
N PHE A 47 -13.96 21.52 28.28
CA PHE A 47 -14.33 20.12 28.50
C PHE A 47 -14.74 19.41 27.19
N LEU A 48 -15.60 20.03 26.39
CA LEU A 48 -16.03 19.50 25.09
C LEU A 48 -14.84 19.36 24.13
N ALA A 49 -13.97 20.37 24.05
CA ALA A 49 -12.76 20.32 23.23
C ALA A 49 -11.82 19.18 23.66
N ARG A 50 -11.61 19.00 24.98
CA ARG A 50 -10.80 17.89 25.51
C ARG A 50 -11.42 16.54 25.19
N ASN A 51 -12.74 16.38 25.36
CA ASN A 51 -13.42 15.13 25.02
C ASN A 51 -13.32 14.81 23.52
N ALA A 52 -13.48 15.81 22.65
CA ALA A 52 -13.31 15.62 21.22
C ALA A 52 -11.90 15.12 20.86
N LEU A 53 -10.86 15.68 21.51
CA LEU A 53 -9.48 15.23 21.36
C LEU A 53 -9.26 13.81 21.88
N LEU A 54 -9.80 13.47 23.05
CA LEU A 54 -9.71 12.12 23.61
C LEU A 54 -10.43 11.09 22.74
N HIS A 55 -11.60 11.43 22.21
CA HIS A 55 -12.33 10.56 21.28
C HIS A 55 -11.57 10.34 19.97
N SER A 56 -10.94 11.39 19.41
CA SER A 56 -10.15 11.24 18.19
C SER A 56 -8.90 10.38 18.42
N GLN A 57 -8.21 10.57 19.56
CA GLN A 57 -7.07 9.76 19.96
C GLN A 57 -7.46 8.29 20.18
N ASN A 58 -8.54 8.04 20.92
CA ASN A 58 -9.04 6.68 21.13
C ASN A 58 -9.40 6.01 19.81
N ARG A 59 -10.07 6.72 18.90
CA ARG A 59 -10.38 6.21 17.56
C ARG A 59 -9.11 5.87 16.77
N PHE A 60 -8.09 6.72 16.84
CA PHE A 60 -6.80 6.49 16.20
C PHE A 60 -6.11 5.24 16.76
N LEU A 61 -6.06 5.09 18.08
CA LEU A 61 -5.49 3.92 18.75
C LEU A 61 -6.25 2.63 18.42
N THR A 62 -7.59 2.68 18.36
CA THR A 62 -8.41 1.54 17.94
C THR A 62 -8.04 1.11 16.51
N LYS A 63 -7.91 2.05 15.58
CA LYS A 63 -7.48 1.75 14.20
C LYS A 63 -6.11 1.07 14.14
N ILE A 64 -5.14 1.55 14.93
CA ILE A 64 -3.81 0.92 15.01
C ILE A 64 -3.91 -0.49 15.60
N ASN A 65 -4.67 -0.67 16.69
CA ASN A 65 -4.80 -1.97 17.34
C ASN A 65 -5.51 -3.01 16.46
N ASP A 66 -6.46 -2.57 15.64
CA ASP A 66 -7.16 -3.40 14.67
C ASP A 66 -6.26 -3.86 13.50
N GLU A 67 -5.09 -3.25 13.28
CA GLU A 67 -4.11 -3.71 12.29
C GLU A 67 -3.68 -5.16 12.56
N SER A 68 -3.57 -5.55 13.84
CA SER A 68 -3.23 -6.92 14.22
C SER A 68 -4.27 -7.96 13.73
N LYS A 69 -5.55 -7.57 13.62
CA LYS A 69 -6.62 -8.41 13.09
C LYS A 69 -6.48 -8.55 11.57
N ALA A 70 -6.20 -7.44 10.87
CA ALA A 70 -5.93 -7.46 9.44
C ALA A 70 -4.73 -8.35 9.10
N ARG A 71 -3.63 -8.26 9.88
CA ARG A 71 -2.46 -9.12 9.72
C ARG A 71 -2.79 -10.60 9.96
N ARG A 72 -3.59 -10.94 10.97
CA ARG A 72 -4.04 -12.33 11.21
C ARG A 72 -4.85 -12.89 10.05
N ALA A 73 -5.80 -12.12 9.52
CA ALA A 73 -6.63 -12.53 8.38
C ALA A 73 -5.78 -12.73 7.10
N ALA A 74 -4.86 -11.82 6.80
CA ALA A 74 -3.97 -11.93 5.65
C ALA A 74 -3.05 -13.16 5.74
N LYS A 75 -2.47 -13.43 6.91
CA LYS A 75 -1.60 -14.60 7.12
C LYS A 75 -2.35 -15.91 6.90
N SER A 76 -3.61 -16.03 7.35
CA SER A 76 -4.41 -17.23 7.08
C SER A 76 -4.69 -17.45 5.59
N THR A 77 -4.82 -16.37 4.81
CA THR A 77 -5.00 -16.47 3.35
C THR A 77 -3.70 -16.88 2.66
N ILE A 78 -2.57 -16.27 3.03
CA ILE A 78 -1.26 -16.50 2.37
C ILE A 78 -0.74 -17.91 2.66
N LEU A 79 -0.94 -18.43 3.88
CA LEU A 79 -0.45 -19.77 4.24
C LEU A 79 -1.21 -20.91 3.55
N GLY A 80 -2.34 -20.62 2.89
CA GLY A 80 -3.16 -21.62 2.22
C GLY A 80 -3.73 -22.67 3.18
N LYS A 81 -4.62 -23.54 2.69
CA LYS A 81 -4.98 -24.75 3.41
C LYS A 81 -3.88 -25.77 3.21
N ALA A 82 -3.20 -26.17 4.28
CA ALA A 82 -2.24 -27.26 4.23
C ALA A 82 -2.98 -28.56 3.84
N LYS A 83 -2.70 -29.07 2.63
CA LYS A 83 -3.12 -30.41 2.22
C LYS A 83 -2.06 -31.40 2.69
N VAL A 84 -2.46 -32.36 3.52
CA VAL A 84 -1.63 -33.53 3.82
C VAL A 84 -1.56 -34.36 2.54
N MET A 85 -0.40 -34.38 1.90
CA MET A 85 -0.17 -35.18 0.68
C MET A 85 -0.29 -36.66 1.05
N THR A 86 -1.20 -37.36 0.39
CA THR A 86 -1.34 -38.82 0.52
C THR A 86 -0.43 -39.54 -0.49
N TRP A 87 -0.21 -40.84 -0.30
CA TRP A 87 0.59 -41.64 -1.24
C TRP A 87 0.06 -41.55 -2.69
N GLU A 88 -1.27 -41.53 -2.86
CA GLU A 88 -1.92 -41.39 -4.17
C GLU A 88 -1.61 -40.05 -4.85
N ASP A 89 -1.49 -38.95 -4.09
CA ASP A 89 -1.11 -37.65 -4.64
C ASP A 89 0.33 -37.67 -5.17
N LEU A 90 1.24 -38.39 -4.48
CA LEU A 90 2.62 -38.57 -4.90
C LEU A 90 2.73 -39.42 -6.18
N GLU A 91 1.94 -40.49 -6.30
CA GLU A 91 1.89 -41.30 -7.51
C GLU A 91 1.39 -40.50 -8.71
N LYS A 92 0.32 -39.71 -8.54
CA LYS A 92 -0.19 -38.81 -9.59
C LYS A 92 0.86 -37.78 -10.02
N ALA A 93 1.56 -37.17 -9.08
CA ALA A 93 2.62 -36.21 -9.37
C ALA A 93 3.79 -36.85 -10.16
N ARG A 94 4.18 -38.08 -9.81
CA ARG A 94 5.20 -38.83 -10.55
C ARG A 94 4.76 -39.17 -11.97
N ALA A 95 3.52 -39.62 -12.15
CA ALA A 95 2.97 -39.92 -13.47
C ALA A 95 2.94 -38.67 -14.38
N GLU A 96 2.46 -37.54 -13.86
CA GLU A 96 2.48 -36.27 -14.61
C GLU A 96 3.89 -35.82 -14.99
N HIS A 97 4.86 -36.00 -14.09
CA HIS A 97 6.25 -35.66 -14.35
C HIS A 97 6.85 -36.52 -15.46
N ALA A 98 6.59 -37.84 -15.44
CA ALA A 98 7.04 -38.76 -16.49
C ALA A 98 6.49 -38.37 -17.87
N VAL A 99 5.21 -38.00 -17.95
CA VAL A 99 4.59 -37.53 -19.20
C VAL A 99 5.24 -36.23 -19.69
N LYS A 100 5.46 -35.27 -18.79
CA LYS A 100 6.10 -33.98 -19.12
C LYS A 100 7.54 -34.18 -19.61
N GLU A 101 8.30 -35.08 -19.00
CA GLU A 101 9.67 -35.39 -19.44
C GLU A 101 9.70 -36.12 -20.78
N ALA A 102 8.80 -37.09 -21.02
CA ALA A 102 8.67 -37.75 -22.32
C ALA A 102 8.35 -36.75 -23.43
N ALA A 103 7.40 -35.83 -23.21
CA ALA A 103 7.05 -34.79 -24.18
C ALA A 103 8.22 -33.81 -24.44
N LYS A 104 9.03 -33.49 -23.43
CA LYS A 104 10.25 -32.68 -23.61
C LYS A 104 11.33 -33.45 -24.40
N ALA A 105 11.51 -34.73 -24.11
CA ALA A 105 12.48 -35.59 -24.81
C ALA A 105 12.11 -35.75 -26.29
N GLU A 106 10.84 -36.00 -26.61
CA GLU A 106 10.35 -36.09 -27.99
C GLU A 106 10.55 -34.79 -28.74
N LYS A 107 10.22 -33.64 -28.12
CA LYS A 107 10.48 -32.32 -28.71
C LYS A 107 11.96 -32.08 -29.00
N LYS A 108 12.87 -32.53 -28.11
CA LYS A 108 14.32 -32.44 -28.33
C LYS A 108 14.76 -33.36 -29.47
N ALA A 109 14.33 -34.62 -29.49
CA ALA A 109 14.63 -35.58 -30.55
C ALA A 109 14.12 -35.13 -31.93
N ARG A 110 12.93 -34.52 -31.98
CA ARG A 110 12.37 -33.96 -33.23
C ARG A 110 13.18 -32.78 -33.75
N LYS A 111 13.77 -31.96 -32.86
CA LYS A 111 14.66 -30.86 -33.25
C LYS A 111 15.98 -31.39 -33.81
N THR A 112 16.63 -32.33 -33.13
CA THR A 112 17.89 -32.92 -33.60
C THR A 112 17.70 -33.66 -34.92
N ALA A 113 16.60 -34.41 -35.09
CA ALA A 113 16.29 -35.09 -36.35
C ALA A 113 16.03 -34.13 -37.52
N ARG A 114 15.52 -32.91 -37.26
CA ARG A 114 15.36 -31.88 -38.29
C ARG A 114 16.69 -31.25 -38.68
N GLU A 115 17.59 -31.06 -37.72
CA GLU A 115 18.95 -30.56 -37.98
C GLU A 115 19.79 -31.57 -38.76
N THR A 116 19.75 -32.86 -38.41
CA THR A 116 20.45 -33.90 -39.17
C THR A 116 19.93 -34.02 -40.60
N LYS A 117 18.61 -33.92 -40.82
CA LYS A 117 18.03 -33.90 -42.17
C LYS A 117 18.44 -32.68 -42.98
N LYS A 118 18.58 -31.50 -42.35
CA LYS A 118 19.09 -30.30 -43.03
C LYS A 118 20.55 -30.46 -43.45
N ILE A 119 21.38 -31.01 -42.57
CA ILE A 119 22.80 -31.28 -42.84
C ILE A 119 22.94 -32.30 -43.97
N ALA A 120 22.19 -33.41 -43.91
CA ALA A 120 22.21 -34.44 -44.95
C ALA A 120 21.76 -33.90 -46.33
N LYS A 121 20.71 -33.07 -46.37
CA LYS A 121 20.26 -32.42 -47.61
C LYS A 121 21.30 -31.44 -48.18
N GLY A 122 22.07 -30.77 -47.33
CA GLY A 122 23.20 -29.93 -47.73
C GLY A 122 24.39 -30.72 -48.30
N ILE A 123 24.60 -31.96 -47.84
CA ILE A 123 25.67 -32.83 -48.34
C ILE A 123 25.30 -33.45 -49.70
N VAL A 124 24.03 -33.81 -49.91
CA VAL A 124 23.55 -34.38 -51.20
C VAL A 124 23.50 -33.31 -52.31
N GLN A 125 23.33 -32.03 -51.99
CA GLN A 125 23.42 -30.94 -52.97
C GLN A 125 24.86 -30.55 -53.37
N ALA A 126 25.89 -31.09 -52.70
CA ALA A 126 27.29 -30.83 -53.03
C ALA A 126 27.90 -31.86 -54.01
N GLY A 127 27.10 -32.82 -54.50
CA GLY A 127 27.53 -33.87 -55.42
C GLY A 127 27.28 -33.60 -56.90
N ASP A 128 26.74 -32.43 -57.27
CA ASP A 128 26.56 -32.07 -58.68
C ASP A 128 26.71 -30.55 -58.85
N SER A 129 27.39 -30.17 -59.93
CA SER A 129 27.74 -28.79 -60.33
C SER A 129 29.03 -28.22 -59.73
N THR A 130 30.10 -28.40 -60.49
CA THR A 130 31.23 -27.48 -60.63
C THR A 130 30.77 -26.04 -60.90
N GLU A 131 31.65 -25.09 -60.52
CA GLU A 131 31.67 -23.66 -60.90
C GLU A 131 30.73 -22.70 -60.15
N GLY A 132 31.28 -21.58 -59.66
CA GLY A 132 30.47 -20.42 -59.27
C GLY A 132 30.87 -19.66 -58.00
N ARG A 133 32.09 -19.11 -58.00
CA ARG A 133 32.57 -17.89 -57.31
C ARG A 133 31.52 -17.10 -56.48
N GLY A 134 31.75 -16.98 -55.16
CA GLY A 134 31.02 -16.04 -54.30
C GLY A 134 31.83 -15.61 -53.08
N LYS A 135 32.59 -14.51 -53.20
CA LYS A 135 33.41 -13.92 -52.13
C LYS A 135 32.55 -13.58 -50.90
N ARG A 136 33.00 -13.93 -49.69
CA ARG A 136 32.86 -13.06 -48.51
C ARG A 136 33.93 -13.37 -47.47
N GLY A 137 34.75 -12.37 -47.24
CA GLY A 137 36.03 -12.45 -46.55
C GLY A 137 35.92 -12.54 -45.03
N ARG A 138 36.89 -13.27 -44.50
CA ARG A 138 37.38 -13.35 -43.13
C ARG A 138 37.89 -11.98 -42.63
N LYS A 139 37.54 -11.59 -41.40
CA LYS A 139 38.52 -11.08 -40.43
C LYS A 139 37.99 -11.12 -38.99
N ARG A 140 38.79 -11.74 -38.11
CA ARG A 140 38.76 -11.63 -36.65
C ARG A 140 39.49 -10.33 -36.26
N THR A 141 39.20 -9.76 -35.08
CA THR A 141 40.16 -9.55 -33.95
C THR A 141 39.55 -8.74 -32.80
N ALA A 142 40.07 -9.00 -31.60
CA ALA A 142 39.74 -8.46 -30.28
C ALA A 142 40.43 -7.11 -29.96
N ALA A 143 40.02 -6.43 -28.87
CA ALA A 143 40.87 -5.94 -27.76
C ALA A 143 40.14 -4.89 -26.88
N MET A 144 40.50 -4.89 -25.59
CA MET A 144 40.03 -4.07 -24.46
C MET A 144 40.44 -2.59 -24.54
N ALA A 145 39.66 -1.71 -23.88
CA ALA A 145 40.08 -0.84 -22.76
C ALA A 145 39.44 0.56 -22.75
N GLY A 146 38.72 0.85 -21.66
CA GLY A 146 38.65 2.15 -20.98
C GLY A 146 37.69 3.20 -21.55
N THR A 147 36.61 3.50 -20.80
CA THR A 147 36.31 4.81 -20.17
C THR A 147 34.87 4.76 -19.64
N ASP A 148 34.70 4.58 -18.32
CA ASP A 148 33.48 4.96 -17.60
C ASP A 148 33.29 6.49 -17.71
N PRO A 149 32.06 7.06 -17.70
CA PRO A 149 31.10 6.81 -16.62
C PRO A 149 29.60 6.88 -16.99
N SER A 150 28.79 6.54 -15.98
CA SER A 150 27.48 7.12 -15.68
C SER A 150 26.26 6.20 -15.87
N GLU A 151 25.62 5.99 -14.73
CA GLU A 151 24.39 5.26 -14.47
C GLU A 151 23.21 5.75 -15.33
N PRO A 152 22.33 4.88 -15.85
CA PRO A 152 21.10 5.33 -16.48
C PRO A 152 20.06 5.68 -15.39
N MET A 153 19.98 6.97 -15.04
CA MET A 153 18.88 7.50 -14.22
C MET A 153 17.53 7.23 -14.89
N ALA A 154 16.69 6.42 -14.23
CA ALA A 154 15.30 6.22 -14.60
C ALA A 154 14.55 7.57 -14.52
N LYS A 155 13.93 7.97 -15.63
CA LYS A 155 13.05 9.15 -15.69
C LYS A 155 11.80 8.88 -14.86
N VAL A 156 11.76 9.42 -13.64
CA VAL A 156 10.54 9.56 -12.85
C VAL A 156 9.78 10.77 -13.38
N ALA A 157 8.67 10.51 -14.09
CA ALA A 157 7.70 11.54 -14.45
C ALA A 157 7.02 12.05 -13.17
N ARG A 158 7.37 13.25 -12.73
CA ARG A 158 6.61 14.04 -11.76
C ARG A 158 5.45 14.69 -12.50
N ILE A 159 4.22 14.27 -12.18
CA ILE A 159 3.01 15.00 -12.53
C ILE A 159 2.49 15.61 -11.22
N ASN A 160 2.66 16.91 -11.08
CA ASN A 160 1.90 17.74 -10.14
C ASN A 160 0.95 18.57 -11.01
N GLU A 161 -0.35 18.32 -10.93
CA GLU A 161 -1.36 19.27 -11.40
C GLU A 161 -2.06 19.86 -10.18
N GLY A 162 -1.95 21.18 -10.06
CA GLY A 162 -2.64 21.98 -9.08
C GLY A 162 -4.05 22.37 -9.54
N GLN A 163 -4.97 22.32 -8.58
CA GLN A 163 -6.10 23.22 -8.29
C GLN A 163 -7.10 23.61 -9.40
N GLY A 164 -8.38 23.35 -9.11
CA GLY A 164 -9.53 23.98 -9.76
C GLY A 164 -10.81 23.76 -8.96
N GLU A 165 -11.29 24.84 -8.32
CA GLU A 165 -12.45 24.97 -7.45
C GLU A 165 -13.77 24.45 -8.05
N LYS A 166 -14.66 23.88 -7.21
CA LYS A 166 -16.12 24.06 -7.32
C LYS A 166 -16.77 24.00 -5.93
N ASN A 167 -17.00 25.17 -5.34
CA ASN A 167 -17.98 25.37 -4.28
C ASN A 167 -19.38 25.28 -4.90
N ALA A 168 -20.18 24.29 -4.49
CA ALA A 168 -21.60 24.23 -4.80
C ALA A 168 -22.39 24.69 -3.57
N VAL A 169 -22.94 25.90 -3.67
CA VAL A 169 -23.99 26.43 -2.80
C VAL A 169 -25.24 25.61 -3.03
N VAL A 170 -25.76 24.96 -1.97
CA VAL A 170 -27.09 24.35 -1.97
C VAL A 170 -28.00 25.31 -1.22
N THR A 171 -28.89 25.95 -1.97
CA THR A 171 -30.06 26.68 -1.47
C THR A 171 -31.26 25.85 -1.88
N GLU A 172 -32.11 25.47 -0.93
CA GLU A 172 -33.41 24.86 -1.21
C GLU A 172 -34.43 25.31 -0.14
N PRO A 173 -35.73 25.22 -0.46
CA PRO A 173 -36.71 26.32 -0.38
C PRO A 173 -37.38 26.54 0.97
#